data_AF-A0ABD3Q8I4-F1
#
_entry.id   AF-A0ABD3Q8I4-F1
#
_cell.length_a   1.000
_cell.length_b   1.000
_cell.length_c   1.000
_cell.angle_alpha   90.00
_cell.angle_beta   90.00
_cell.angle_gamma   90.00
#
_symmetry.space_group_name_H-M   'P 1'
#
loop_
_entity.id
_entity.type
_entity.pdbx_description
1 polymer ?
#
loop_
_entity_poly.entity_id
_entity_poly.type
_entity_poly.pdbx_seq_one_letter_code
_entity_poly.pdbx_strand_id
1 'polypeptide(L)'
;MQSNEQSSKRPRIILGITGSIAAVKGPRLALLLSQNLKSHVKVILTRTVEQAFWKEGGVTQRYDEDAWKEFWDVVGSCKDILMDRDDEDDWRLTDGCMSVHYANEEWNNYESLSSPVLHIQLRAWADLLLIAPLSAHTLAKIANGLCDDLLSCIVRAWDFGQRECSNGKPVVLCPAMNTAMWDHVLTKRQLDIVKDFGKIATSTDRVDDSVVTVVEPMVKKLACGDVGAGALAELNDILQCVKNSQSLNGNLRKTSSHSTSTPNTQQQTLVQRKSAMKKAFLQYSRERFSAMQATHQQSQNQQMSLAAPISPTPNDAITLFLPHLNLGYDSLLVDLGCGDGRWLVTASKLTKCKCLGIDVDKQRIRLATQSIEKEELADQIQVRYQDLFEFLERDSLHFPIMDVLIIYLFRDAMKRIVPLLKLRANEMKSGMKILCVGFGLPDWKTIHMEKVNGIALYLYEHA
;
A
#
# COMPACT_ATOMS: atom_id res chain seq x y z
N MET A 1 -42.49 21.58 2.65
CA MET A 1 -41.32 20.68 2.72
C MET A 1 -40.14 21.41 2.10
N GLN A 2 -39.42 22.21 2.88
CA GLN A 2 -38.16 22.82 2.46
C GLN A 2 -37.04 21.98 3.07
N SER A 3 -36.27 21.31 2.21
CA SER A 3 -35.09 20.55 2.59
C SER A 3 -34.03 21.48 3.15
N ASN A 4 -33.70 21.33 4.43
CA ASN A 4 -32.50 21.89 5.04
C ASN A 4 -31.25 21.26 4.39
N GLU A 5 -30.78 21.82 3.27
CA GLU A 5 -29.39 21.62 2.84
C GLU A 5 -28.50 22.40 3.81
N GLN A 6 -28.00 21.71 4.84
CA GLN A 6 -26.92 22.25 5.67
C GLN A 6 -25.70 22.52 4.77
N SER A 7 -25.41 23.81 4.58
CA SER A 7 -24.20 24.33 3.95
C SER A 7 -22.94 23.68 4.55
N SER A 8 -22.42 22.65 3.88
CA SER A 8 -21.12 22.07 4.21
C SER A 8 -20.04 22.87 3.49
N LYS A 9 -19.15 23.52 4.24
CA LYS A 9 -17.98 24.23 3.68
C LYS A 9 -17.19 23.27 2.77
N ARG A 10 -16.89 23.70 1.54
CA ARG A 10 -16.16 22.90 0.56
C ARG A 10 -14.76 22.54 1.11
N PRO A 11 -14.28 21.29 0.98
CA PRO A 11 -12.96 20.93 1.50
C PRO A 11 -11.83 21.66 0.75
N ARG A 12 -10.80 22.09 1.49
CA ARG A 12 -9.58 22.71 0.92
C ARG A 12 -8.45 21.69 0.96
N ILE A 13 -7.95 21.29 -0.20
CA ILE A 13 -6.97 20.21 -0.35
C ILE A 13 -5.70 20.78 -0.94
N ILE A 14 -4.56 20.50 -0.30
CA ILE A 14 -3.27 20.61 -0.98
C ILE A 14 -2.95 19.28 -1.63
N LEU A 15 -2.66 19.29 -2.93
CA LEU A 15 -2.16 18.15 -3.68
C LEU A 15 -0.67 18.36 -4.00
N GLY A 16 0.22 17.72 -3.25
CA GLY A 16 1.64 17.65 -3.53
C GLY A 16 1.95 16.60 -4.60
N ILE A 17 2.63 17.00 -5.68
CA ILE A 17 3.05 16.12 -6.77
C ILE A 17 4.58 16.09 -6.82
N THR A 18 5.14 14.91 -6.60
CA THR A 18 6.59 14.72 -6.44
C THR A 18 7.22 13.91 -7.57
N GLY A 19 8.55 13.94 -7.66
CA GLY A 19 9.34 13.33 -8.74
C GLY A 19 9.19 11.81 -8.86
N SER A 20 8.14 11.37 -9.55
CA SER A 20 7.84 9.99 -9.93
C SER A 20 7.19 10.01 -11.30
N ILE A 21 7.37 8.96 -12.10
CA ILE A 21 6.73 8.86 -13.43
C ILE A 21 5.21 8.99 -13.30
N ALA A 22 4.63 8.54 -12.18
CA ALA A 22 3.20 8.66 -11.93
C ALA A 22 2.70 10.12 -11.81
N ALA A 23 3.58 11.12 -11.77
CA ALA A 23 3.21 12.54 -11.78
C ALA A 23 2.43 12.94 -13.04
N VAL A 24 2.54 12.16 -14.13
CA VAL A 24 1.72 12.33 -15.34
C VAL A 24 0.22 12.19 -15.08
N LYS A 25 -0.18 11.47 -14.01
CA LYS A 25 -1.59 11.31 -13.61
C LYS A 25 -2.13 12.47 -12.78
N GLY A 26 -1.27 13.42 -12.41
CA GLY A 26 -1.61 14.49 -11.48
C GLY A 26 -2.72 15.43 -11.98
N PRO A 27 -2.81 15.83 -13.27
CA PRO A 27 -3.91 16.67 -13.75
C PRO A 27 -5.26 15.98 -13.57
N ARG A 28 -5.37 14.70 -14.00
CA ARG A 28 -6.58 13.89 -13.84
C ARG A 28 -6.96 13.73 -12.37
N LEU A 29 -5.99 13.49 -11.47
CA LEU A 29 -6.26 13.40 -10.04
C LEU A 29 -6.78 14.73 -9.47
N ALA A 30 -6.20 15.86 -9.85
CA ALA A 30 -6.65 17.18 -9.40
C ALA A 30 -8.09 17.47 -9.86
N LEU A 31 -8.42 17.14 -11.11
CA LEU A 31 -9.78 17.25 -11.66
C LEU A 31 -10.76 16.39 -10.86
N LEU A 32 -10.43 15.11 -10.60
CA LEU A 32 -11.27 14.22 -9.81
C LEU A 32 -11.51 14.75 -8.39
N LEU A 33 -10.48 15.33 -7.76
CA LEU A 33 -10.62 15.96 -6.43
C LEU A 33 -11.54 17.17 -6.50
N SER A 34 -11.36 18.06 -7.48
CA SER A 34 -12.18 19.27 -7.61
C SER A 34 -13.64 18.92 -7.93
N GLN A 35 -13.87 18.11 -8.96
CA GLN A 35 -15.20 17.84 -9.50
C GLN A 35 -15.98 16.84 -8.62
N ASN A 36 -15.36 15.70 -8.26
CA ASN A 36 -16.08 14.63 -7.57
C ASN A 36 -16.19 14.88 -6.06
N LEU A 37 -15.27 15.64 -5.46
CA LEU A 37 -15.33 16.03 -4.05
C LEU A 37 -15.82 17.46 -3.84
N LYS A 38 -16.12 18.20 -4.92
CA LYS A 38 -16.49 19.62 -4.87
C LYS A 38 -15.50 20.44 -4.04
N SER A 39 -14.21 20.10 -4.12
CA SER A 39 -13.14 20.62 -3.25
C SER A 39 -12.35 21.72 -3.95
N HIS A 40 -11.81 22.66 -3.17
CA HIS A 40 -10.77 23.56 -3.66
C HIS A 40 -9.42 22.86 -3.61
N VAL A 41 -8.66 22.91 -4.70
CA VAL A 41 -7.39 22.19 -4.82
C VAL A 41 -6.25 23.14 -5.13
N LYS A 42 -5.24 23.17 -4.27
CA LYS A 42 -3.95 23.83 -4.52
C LYS A 42 -2.91 22.77 -4.85
N VAL A 43 -2.46 22.74 -6.10
CA VAL A 43 -1.45 21.80 -6.59
C VAL A 43 -0.07 22.37 -6.31
N ILE A 44 0.78 21.62 -5.62
CA ILE A 44 2.16 22.00 -5.30
C ILE A 44 3.10 21.06 -6.04
N LEU A 45 3.90 21.61 -6.95
CA LEU A 45 4.86 20.83 -7.73
C LEU A 45 6.24 20.91 -7.10
N THR A 46 6.90 19.75 -6.94
CA THR A 46 8.35 19.75 -6.72
C THR A 46 9.07 20.19 -7.99
N ARG A 47 10.26 20.79 -7.85
CA ARG A 47 11.08 21.26 -8.98
C ARG A 47 11.28 20.20 -10.06
N THR A 48 11.49 18.94 -9.68
CA THR A 48 11.63 17.83 -10.63
C THR A 48 10.38 17.64 -11.50
N VAL A 49 9.19 17.74 -10.92
CA VAL A 49 7.92 17.58 -11.65
C VAL A 49 7.70 18.73 -12.61
N GLU A 50 7.83 19.96 -12.11
CA GLU A 50 7.74 21.19 -12.89
C GLU A 50 8.68 21.15 -14.10
N GLN A 51 9.95 20.82 -13.88
CA GLN A 51 10.98 20.92 -14.92
C GLN A 51 11.01 19.74 -15.89
N ALA A 52 10.64 18.52 -15.45
CA ALA A 52 10.79 17.32 -16.27
C ALA A 52 9.47 16.76 -16.81
N PHE A 53 8.34 16.97 -16.12
CA PHE A 53 7.07 16.32 -16.45
C PHE A 53 5.99 17.31 -16.91
N TRP A 54 5.84 18.43 -16.21
CA TRP A 54 4.70 19.35 -16.30
C TRP A 54 5.02 20.60 -17.14
N LYS A 55 5.52 20.39 -18.35
CA LYS A 55 5.74 21.43 -19.36
C LYS A 55 4.70 21.31 -20.47
N GLU A 56 4.36 22.44 -21.09
CA GLU A 56 3.59 22.43 -22.34
C GLU A 56 4.34 21.63 -23.41
N GLY A 57 3.62 20.78 -24.12
CA GLY A 57 4.18 19.78 -25.05
C GLY A 57 5.00 18.68 -24.36
N GLY A 58 5.06 18.64 -23.02
CA GLY A 58 5.83 17.71 -22.21
C GLY A 58 5.15 16.35 -22.01
N VAL A 59 5.79 15.50 -21.18
CA VAL A 59 5.37 14.10 -20.98
C VAL A 59 3.96 14.00 -20.37
N THR A 60 3.61 14.91 -19.46
CA THR A 60 2.28 14.89 -18.82
C THR A 60 1.17 15.15 -19.83
N GLN A 61 1.32 16.18 -20.68
CA GLN A 61 0.34 16.47 -21.73
C GLN A 61 0.20 15.32 -22.71
N ARG A 62 1.31 14.70 -23.13
CA ARG A 62 1.27 13.57 -24.08
C ARG A 62 0.66 12.29 -23.49
N TYR A 63 0.66 12.16 -22.16
CA TYR A 63 0.12 10.99 -21.48
C TYR A 63 -1.41 10.98 -21.44
N ASP A 64 -2.02 12.14 -21.15
CA ASP A 64 -3.47 12.33 -21.09
C ASP A 64 -3.77 13.78 -21.52
N GLU A 65 -3.86 13.98 -22.84
CA GLU A 65 -4.00 15.32 -23.44
C GLU A 65 -5.34 15.97 -23.05
N ASP A 66 -6.39 15.17 -22.97
CA ASP A 66 -7.72 15.61 -22.55
C ASP A 66 -7.69 16.13 -21.11
N ALA A 67 -7.11 15.36 -20.17
CA ALA A 67 -6.98 15.80 -18.78
C ALA A 67 -6.09 17.04 -18.66
N TRP A 68 -5.03 17.14 -19.46
CA TRP A 68 -4.13 18.28 -19.43
C TRP A 68 -4.84 19.57 -19.85
N LYS A 69 -5.59 19.51 -20.96
CA LYS A 69 -6.35 20.66 -21.44
C LYS A 69 -7.43 21.06 -20.44
N GLU A 70 -8.25 20.11 -20.01
CA GLU A 70 -9.31 20.34 -19.03
C GLU A 70 -8.76 20.92 -17.72
N PHE A 71 -7.62 20.42 -17.25
CA PHE A 71 -6.95 20.93 -16.06
C PHE A 71 -6.60 22.42 -16.18
N TRP A 72 -5.99 22.82 -17.30
CA TRP A 72 -5.61 24.23 -17.51
C TRP A 72 -6.80 25.13 -17.79
N ASP A 73 -7.85 24.63 -18.44
CA ASP A 73 -9.11 25.37 -18.64
C ASP A 73 -9.77 25.68 -17.28
N VAL A 74 -9.81 24.71 -16.36
CA VAL A 74 -10.31 24.91 -14.99
C VAL A 74 -9.42 25.87 -14.22
N VAL A 75 -8.10 25.70 -14.25
CA VAL A 75 -7.15 26.60 -13.56
C VAL A 75 -7.24 28.04 -14.11
N GLY A 76 -7.37 28.21 -15.42
CA GLY A 76 -7.55 29.52 -16.06
C GLY A 76 -8.84 30.19 -15.63
N SER A 77 -9.97 29.48 -15.73
CA SER A 77 -11.28 29.97 -15.31
C SER A 77 -11.29 30.40 -13.83
N CYS A 78 -10.53 29.70 -12.99
CA CYS A 78 -10.37 30.01 -11.58
C CYS A 78 -9.54 31.27 -11.32
N LYS A 79 -8.52 31.54 -12.14
CA LYS A 79 -7.73 32.77 -12.05
C LYS A 79 -8.56 33.99 -12.40
N ASP A 80 -9.36 33.91 -13.47
CA ASP A 80 -10.22 35.01 -13.90
C ASP A 80 -11.22 35.41 -12.80
N ILE A 81 -11.79 34.42 -12.10
CA ILE A 81 -12.72 34.66 -10.99
C ILE A 81 -12.03 35.32 -9.77
N LEU A 82 -10.76 35.00 -9.52
CA LEU A 82 -9.98 35.56 -8.41
C LEU A 82 -9.41 36.95 -8.73
N MET A 83 -9.24 37.31 -10.01
CA MET A 83 -8.78 38.64 -10.42
C MET A 83 -9.91 39.67 -10.48
N ASP A 84 -11.15 39.24 -10.76
CA ASP A 84 -12.33 40.12 -10.85
C ASP A 84 -12.96 40.45 -9.48
N ARG A 85 -12.43 39.94 -8.37
CA ARG A 85 -13.01 40.12 -7.03
C ARG A 85 -11.92 40.43 -6.00
N ASP A 86 -11.95 41.65 -5.47
CA ASP A 86 -11.07 42.12 -4.39
C ASP A 86 -11.28 41.38 -3.03
N ASP A 87 -12.30 40.53 -2.93
CA ASP A 87 -12.66 39.79 -1.73
C ASP A 87 -12.30 38.29 -1.88
N GLU A 88 -11.19 37.86 -1.28
CA GLU A 88 -10.72 36.46 -1.22
C GLU A 88 -11.72 35.47 -0.54
N ASP A 89 -12.84 35.97 -0.01
CA ASP A 89 -13.71 35.24 0.93
C ASP A 89 -15.05 34.75 0.35
N ASP A 90 -15.39 35.01 -0.92
CA ASP A 90 -16.63 34.51 -1.53
C ASP A 90 -16.47 33.16 -2.25
N TRP A 91 -16.06 32.15 -1.49
CA TRP A 91 -15.90 30.74 -1.94
C TRP A 91 -17.23 30.05 -2.32
N ARG A 92 -18.38 30.73 -2.20
CA ARG A 92 -19.71 30.13 -2.32
C ARG A 92 -20.19 30.00 -3.77
N LEU A 93 -19.52 30.65 -4.73
CA LEU A 93 -20.04 30.81 -6.09
C LEU A 93 -19.25 30.08 -7.19
N THR A 94 -18.19 29.33 -6.85
CA THR A 94 -17.42 28.54 -7.82
C THR A 94 -17.52 27.05 -7.55
N ASP A 95 -17.73 26.26 -8.61
CA ASP A 95 -17.54 24.82 -8.53
C ASP A 95 -16.04 24.52 -8.44
N GLY A 96 -15.56 24.23 -7.22
CA GLY A 96 -14.22 23.70 -6.95
C GLY A 96 -13.07 24.45 -7.65
N CYS A 97 -12.56 25.52 -7.03
CA CYS A 97 -11.45 26.28 -7.61
C CYS A 97 -10.09 25.53 -7.53
N MET A 98 -9.28 25.63 -8.59
CA MET A 98 -7.95 25.03 -8.71
C MET A 98 -6.86 26.08 -8.97
N SER A 99 -5.70 25.92 -8.31
CA SER A 99 -4.50 26.72 -8.60
C SER A 99 -3.24 25.87 -8.50
N VAL A 100 -2.17 26.28 -9.19
CA VAL A 100 -0.87 25.62 -9.20
C VAL A 100 0.15 26.55 -8.56
N HIS A 101 0.98 26.00 -7.69
CA HIS A 101 2.09 26.69 -7.05
C HIS A 101 3.40 25.96 -7.34
N TYR A 102 4.41 26.73 -7.74
CA TYR A 102 5.74 26.24 -8.07
C TYR A 102 6.75 26.46 -6.94
N ALA A 103 7.86 25.72 -6.99
CA ALA A 103 8.86 25.74 -5.92
C ALA A 103 9.55 27.11 -5.75
N ASN A 104 9.60 27.94 -6.79
CA ASN A 104 10.21 29.28 -6.75
C ASN A 104 9.27 30.36 -6.19
N GLU A 105 7.95 30.13 -6.16
CA GLU A 105 6.98 31.13 -5.73
C GLU A 105 7.13 31.57 -4.27
N GLU A 106 7.71 30.71 -3.43
CA GLU A 106 7.94 31.00 -2.02
C GLU A 106 8.70 32.32 -1.79
N TRP A 107 9.60 32.67 -2.71
CA TRP A 107 10.49 33.83 -2.59
C TRP A 107 10.18 34.96 -3.57
N ASN A 108 9.28 34.73 -4.54
CA ASN A 108 8.98 35.72 -5.58
C ASN A 108 8.40 37.04 -5.02
N ASN A 109 7.65 36.96 -3.92
CA ASN A 109 6.94 38.10 -3.32
C ASN A 109 7.43 38.44 -1.90
N TYR A 110 8.63 37.97 -1.52
CA TYR A 110 9.20 38.23 -0.20
C TYR A 110 10.06 39.51 -0.23
N GLU A 111 9.39 40.66 -0.16
CA GLU A 111 10.03 41.98 -0.24
C GLU A 111 10.51 42.51 1.12
N SER A 112 9.87 42.07 2.21
CA SER A 112 10.15 42.57 3.57
C SER A 112 9.91 41.50 4.63
N LEU A 113 10.40 41.72 5.85
CA LEU A 113 10.13 40.84 7.00
C LEU A 113 8.63 40.73 7.34
N SER A 114 7.82 41.69 6.90
CA SER A 114 6.36 41.68 7.04
C SER A 114 5.62 40.94 5.93
N SER A 115 6.31 40.56 4.84
CA SER A 115 5.69 39.82 3.74
C SER A 115 5.22 38.44 4.22
N PRO A 116 4.00 38.01 3.83
CA PRO A 116 3.49 36.73 4.26
C PRO A 116 4.31 35.58 3.68
N VAL A 117 4.53 34.54 4.48
CA VAL A 117 5.31 33.35 4.09
C VAL A 117 4.39 32.31 3.46
N LEU A 118 4.60 32.03 2.17
CA LEU A 118 3.70 31.23 1.34
C LEU A 118 3.39 29.83 1.92
N HIS A 119 4.39 29.07 2.35
CA HIS A 119 4.15 27.72 2.90
C HIS A 119 3.30 27.73 4.18
N ILE A 120 3.40 28.80 4.99
CA ILE A 120 2.57 28.99 6.19
C ILE A 120 1.13 29.32 5.80
N GLN A 121 0.93 30.20 4.81
CA GLN A 121 -0.40 30.50 4.28
C GLN A 121 -1.08 29.25 3.70
N LEU A 122 -0.36 28.48 2.89
CA LEU A 122 -0.85 27.23 2.30
C LEU A 122 -1.25 26.21 3.39
N ARG A 123 -0.37 26.01 4.39
CA ARG A 123 -0.67 25.15 5.55
C ARG A 123 -1.88 25.63 6.34
N ALA A 124 -2.06 26.94 6.51
CA ALA A 124 -3.22 27.50 7.20
C ALA A 124 -4.52 27.29 6.42
N TRP A 125 -4.47 27.53 5.10
CA TRP A 125 -5.57 27.40 4.16
C TRP A 125 -6.09 25.96 4.06
N ALA A 126 -5.22 24.96 4.02
CA ALA A 126 -5.64 23.58 3.74
C ALA A 126 -6.34 22.89 4.93
N ASP A 127 -7.35 22.08 4.65
CA ASP A 127 -8.00 21.17 5.60
C ASP A 127 -7.41 19.74 5.53
N LEU A 128 -6.81 19.37 4.39
CA LEU A 128 -6.18 18.07 4.15
C LEU A 128 -4.94 18.24 3.24
N LEU A 129 -3.89 17.47 3.51
CA LEU A 129 -2.73 17.34 2.65
C LEU A 129 -2.73 15.96 1.96
N LEU A 130 -2.68 15.95 0.64
CA LEU A 130 -2.52 14.76 -0.17
C LEU A 130 -1.18 14.85 -0.91
N ILE A 131 -0.32 13.83 -0.82
CA ILE A 131 0.90 13.73 -1.64
C ILE A 131 0.79 12.51 -2.54
N ALA A 132 0.54 12.77 -3.83
CA ALA A 132 0.26 11.73 -4.84
C ALA A 132 0.77 12.16 -6.23
N PRO A 133 1.82 11.52 -6.75
CA PRO A 133 2.65 10.51 -6.10
C PRO A 133 3.58 11.10 -5.02
N LEU A 134 3.95 10.26 -4.05
CA LEU A 134 5.04 10.46 -3.10
C LEU A 134 6.28 9.65 -3.57
N SER A 135 7.34 10.34 -3.99
CA SER A 135 8.60 9.73 -4.40
C SER A 135 9.41 9.29 -3.18
N ALA A 136 10.34 8.35 -3.37
CA ALA A 136 11.24 7.94 -2.29
C ALA A 136 12.10 9.11 -1.78
N HIS A 137 12.47 10.05 -2.66
CA HIS A 137 13.24 11.23 -2.27
C HIS A 137 12.43 12.13 -1.33
N THR A 138 11.21 12.49 -1.69
CA THR A 138 10.35 13.31 -0.81
C THR A 138 10.00 12.55 0.47
N LEU A 139 9.75 11.24 0.41
CA LEU A 139 9.55 10.41 1.61
C LEU A 139 10.76 10.50 2.55
N ALA A 140 11.98 10.36 2.02
CA ALA A 140 13.21 10.50 2.78
C ALA A 140 13.35 11.89 3.40
N LYS A 141 13.01 12.96 2.65
CA LYS A 141 13.02 14.32 3.20
C LYS A 141 12.06 14.47 4.37
N ILE A 142 10.81 14.03 4.22
CA ILE A 142 9.79 14.11 5.26
C ILE A 142 10.21 13.31 6.50
N ALA A 143 10.66 12.06 6.33
CA ALA A 143 11.05 11.19 7.43
C ALA A 143 12.26 11.73 8.23
N ASN A 144 13.18 12.45 7.57
CA ASN A 144 14.34 13.05 8.23
C ASN A 144 14.13 14.52 8.61
N GLY A 145 12.94 15.08 8.38
CA GLY A 145 12.61 16.46 8.73
C GLY A 145 13.28 17.53 7.86
N LEU A 146 13.73 17.19 6.65
CA LEU A 146 14.25 18.16 5.69
C LEU A 146 13.12 19.03 5.12
N CYS A 147 13.37 20.33 5.00
CA CYS A 147 12.40 21.33 4.53
C CYS A 147 13.11 22.37 3.63
N ASP A 148 13.47 21.94 2.42
CA ASP A 148 14.30 22.67 1.46
C ASP A 148 13.54 23.07 0.17
N ASP A 149 12.26 22.72 0.08
CA ASP A 149 11.36 23.16 -0.98
C ASP A 149 9.96 23.44 -0.41
N LEU A 150 9.14 24.16 -1.19
CA LEU A 150 7.79 24.58 -0.80
C LEU A 150 6.97 23.43 -0.20
N LEU A 151 6.95 22.25 -0.84
CA LEU A 151 6.17 21.11 -0.36
C LEU A 151 6.70 20.57 0.99
N SER A 152 8.01 20.39 1.11
CA SER A 152 8.62 19.89 2.36
C SER A 152 8.52 20.91 3.51
N CYS A 153 8.58 22.21 3.21
CA CYS A 153 8.26 23.28 4.16
C CYS A 153 6.81 23.21 4.66
N ILE A 154 5.84 23.02 3.75
CA ILE A 154 4.41 22.82 4.12
C ILE A 154 4.26 21.61 5.03
N VAL A 155 4.88 20.47 4.69
CA VAL A 155 4.81 19.23 5.50
C VAL A 155 5.45 19.46 6.87
N ARG A 156 6.60 20.12 6.94
CA ARG A 156 7.31 20.39 8.20
C ARG A 156 6.52 21.29 9.15
N ALA A 157 5.77 22.24 8.58
CA ALA A 157 4.87 23.14 9.30
C ALA A 157 3.47 22.54 9.55
N TRP A 158 3.17 21.36 9.02
CA TRP A 158 1.85 20.75 9.05
C TRP A 158 1.38 20.43 10.47
N ASP A 159 0.08 20.43 10.68
CA ASP A 159 -0.52 20.06 11.97
C ASP A 159 -0.75 18.56 12.04
N PHE A 160 0.11 17.85 12.74
CA PHE A 160 -0.06 16.43 13.04
C PHE A 160 -0.72 16.21 14.42
N GLY A 161 -1.17 17.27 15.10
CA GLY A 161 -1.70 17.20 16.47
C GLY A 161 -0.65 17.55 17.54
N GLN A 162 0.54 17.99 17.14
CA GLN A 162 1.64 18.37 18.04
C GLN A 162 1.44 19.71 18.75
N ARG A 163 0.35 20.44 18.48
CA ARG A 163 0.00 21.70 19.15
C ARG A 163 -1.07 21.43 20.19
N GLU A 164 -0.99 22.10 21.35
CA GLU A 164 -2.05 22.02 22.35
C GLU A 164 -3.42 22.32 21.75
N CYS A 165 -4.42 21.52 22.12
CA CYS A 165 -5.81 21.60 21.63
C CYS A 165 -5.99 21.37 20.11
N SER A 166 -4.99 20.84 19.40
CA SER A 166 -5.12 20.43 17.99
C SER A 166 -5.39 18.94 17.86
N ASN A 167 -6.41 18.58 17.09
CA ASN A 167 -6.67 17.19 16.68
C ASN A 167 -5.91 16.81 15.38
N GLY A 168 -4.97 17.66 14.96
CA GLY A 168 -4.24 17.52 13.70
C GLY A 168 -5.10 17.74 12.45
N LYS A 169 -4.43 17.77 11.30
CA LYS A 169 -5.02 17.85 9.97
C LYS A 169 -4.66 16.58 9.20
N PRO A 170 -5.64 15.90 8.56
CA PRO A 170 -5.38 14.67 7.82
C PRO A 170 -4.30 14.83 6.74
N VAL A 171 -3.46 13.80 6.64
CA VAL A 171 -2.43 13.65 5.61
C VAL A 171 -2.64 12.30 4.92
N VAL A 172 -2.75 12.32 3.60
CA VAL A 172 -2.82 11.13 2.76
C VAL A 172 -1.55 11.05 1.93
N LEU A 173 -0.81 9.95 2.04
CA LEU A 173 0.44 9.72 1.34
C LEU A 173 0.26 8.57 0.35
N CYS A 174 0.61 8.78 -0.91
CA CYS A 174 0.49 7.76 -1.96
C CYS A 174 1.86 7.48 -2.57
N PRO A 175 2.69 6.62 -1.96
CA PRO A 175 4.00 6.26 -2.50
C PRO A 175 3.91 5.77 -3.95
N ALA A 176 4.81 6.24 -4.81
CA ALA A 176 4.98 5.69 -6.14
C ALA A 176 6.45 5.77 -6.58
N MET A 177 7.08 4.61 -6.72
CA MET A 177 8.50 4.46 -7.03
C MET A 177 8.76 3.11 -7.69
N ASN A 178 9.94 2.92 -8.26
CA ASN A 178 10.32 1.60 -8.78
C ASN A 178 10.30 0.54 -7.66
N THR A 179 9.99 -0.72 -8.00
CA THR A 179 9.92 -1.84 -7.04
C THR A 179 11.18 -1.98 -6.19
N ALA A 180 12.38 -1.84 -6.77
CA ALA A 180 13.62 -1.92 -6.01
C ALA A 180 13.75 -0.78 -4.97
N MET A 181 13.18 0.39 -5.26
CA MET A 181 13.10 1.49 -4.30
C MET A 181 12.04 1.20 -3.23
N TRP A 182 10.89 0.61 -3.62
CA TRP A 182 9.83 0.24 -2.69
C TRP A 182 10.30 -0.82 -1.67
N ASP A 183 10.96 -1.87 -2.16
CA ASP A 183 11.49 -2.98 -1.36
C ASP A 183 12.74 -2.59 -0.54
N HIS A 184 13.28 -1.39 -0.78
CA HIS A 184 14.44 -0.91 -0.05
C HIS A 184 14.13 -0.73 1.45
N VAL A 185 15.04 -1.22 2.31
CA VAL A 185 14.86 -1.19 3.78
C VAL A 185 14.58 0.22 4.31
N LEU A 186 15.19 1.24 3.69
CA LEU A 186 14.93 2.65 4.05
C LEU A 186 13.49 3.06 3.80
N THR A 187 12.86 2.62 2.71
CA THR A 187 11.47 2.98 2.40
C THR A 187 10.53 2.51 3.49
N LYS A 188 10.68 1.25 3.93
CA LYS A 188 9.90 0.72 5.07
C LYS A 188 10.12 1.54 6.34
N ARG A 189 11.38 1.77 6.74
CA ARG A 189 11.72 2.54 7.94
C ARG A 189 11.18 3.97 7.89
N GLN A 190 11.27 4.64 6.74
CA GLN A 190 10.80 6.00 6.55
C GLN A 190 9.27 6.06 6.59
N LEU A 191 8.57 5.09 6.00
CA LEU A 191 7.11 4.99 6.12
C LEU A 191 6.68 4.79 7.57
N ASP A 192 7.38 3.96 8.33
CA ASP A 192 7.08 3.74 9.75
C ASP A 192 7.25 5.04 10.55
N ILE A 193 8.35 5.78 10.34
CA ILE A 193 8.58 7.10 10.96
C ILE A 193 7.45 8.07 10.65
N VAL A 194 7.04 8.19 9.38
CA VAL A 194 6.02 9.16 8.98
C VAL A 194 4.62 8.75 9.47
N LYS A 195 4.33 7.44 9.57
CA LYS A 195 3.10 6.94 10.20
C LYS A 195 3.06 7.29 11.69
N ASP A 196 4.21 7.37 12.35
CA ASP A 196 4.29 7.73 13.77
C ASP A 196 4.08 9.23 14.03
N PHE A 197 4.23 10.12 13.03
CA PHE A 197 3.95 11.56 13.19
C PHE A 197 2.52 11.82 13.69
N GLY A 198 1.55 10.99 13.28
CA GLY A 198 0.15 11.12 13.67
C GLY A 198 -0.20 10.49 15.02
N LYS A 199 0.76 9.89 15.75
CA LYS A 199 0.51 9.14 17.01
C LYS A 199 0.85 9.91 18.29
N ILE A 200 1.19 11.19 18.20
CA ILE A 200 1.75 11.94 19.33
C ILE A 200 0.64 12.50 20.24
N ALA A 201 0.54 11.88 21.44
CA ALA A 201 0.08 12.43 22.72
C ALA A 201 -1.30 13.11 22.79
N THR A 202 -2.39 12.39 22.51
CA THR A 202 -3.59 12.59 23.32
C THR A 202 -3.54 11.63 24.50
N SER A 203 -3.76 12.13 25.70
CA SER A 203 -3.81 11.40 26.97
C SER A 203 -5.03 10.48 27.09
N THR A 204 -5.46 9.86 25.99
CA THR A 204 -6.58 8.95 25.94
C THR A 204 -6.16 7.72 25.17
N ASP A 205 -6.44 6.54 25.73
CA ASP A 205 -6.16 5.18 25.23
C ASP A 205 -6.80 4.84 23.85
N ARG A 206 -6.74 5.75 22.88
CA ARG A 206 -7.29 5.58 21.52
C ARG A 206 -6.15 5.26 20.58
N VAL A 207 -5.92 3.96 20.39
CA VAL A 207 -4.88 3.38 19.55
C VAL A 207 -5.12 3.59 18.03
N ASP A 208 -6.24 4.17 17.62
CA ASP A 208 -6.74 4.07 16.22
C ASP A 208 -7.00 5.42 15.50
N ASP A 209 -6.58 6.56 16.05
CA ASP A 209 -6.87 7.91 15.49
C ASP A 209 -5.61 8.59 14.86
N SER A 210 -4.84 7.89 14.02
CA SER A 210 -3.72 8.53 13.28
C SER A 210 -4.24 9.49 12.21
N VAL A 211 -3.74 10.73 12.20
CA VAL A 211 -4.03 11.70 11.13
C VAL A 211 -3.29 11.40 9.82
N VAL A 212 -2.35 10.45 9.82
CA VAL A 212 -1.57 10.05 8.64
C VAL A 212 -2.08 8.73 8.10
N THR A 213 -2.50 8.75 6.84
CA THR A 213 -2.93 7.56 6.07
C THR A 213 -1.99 7.34 4.90
N VAL A 214 -1.47 6.12 4.77
CA VAL A 214 -0.65 5.70 3.62
C VAL A 214 -1.50 4.81 2.72
N VAL A 215 -1.70 5.21 1.47
CA VAL A 215 -2.33 4.38 0.43
C VAL A 215 -1.25 3.55 -0.23
N GLU A 216 -1.30 2.23 -0.06
CA GLU A 216 -0.27 1.33 -0.58
C GLU A 216 -0.21 1.37 -2.12
N PRO A 217 1.00 1.26 -2.69
CA PRO A 217 1.16 1.22 -4.15
C PRO A 217 0.60 -0.08 -4.72
N MET A 218 0.20 -0.03 -5.98
CA MET A 218 -0.25 -1.20 -6.71
C MET A 218 0.90 -2.01 -7.29
N VAL A 219 0.63 -3.29 -7.54
CA VAL A 219 1.51 -4.19 -8.30
C VAL A 219 1.15 -4.06 -9.78
N LYS A 220 2.07 -3.51 -10.59
CA LYS A 220 1.92 -3.41 -12.06
C LYS A 220 3.26 -3.61 -12.75
N LYS A 221 3.21 -3.82 -14.07
CA LYS A 221 4.38 -3.69 -14.94
C LYS A 221 4.78 -2.20 -14.99
N LEU A 222 5.97 -1.89 -14.48
CA LEU A 222 6.50 -0.53 -14.37
C LEU A 222 7.12 -0.06 -15.69
N ALA A 223 7.40 1.25 -15.79
CA ALA A 223 8.02 1.86 -16.97
C ALA A 223 9.41 1.27 -17.33
N CYS A 224 10.09 0.63 -16.36
CA CYS A 224 11.34 -0.08 -16.58
C CYS A 224 11.17 -1.53 -17.11
N GLY A 225 9.93 -2.03 -17.20
CA GLY A 225 9.63 -3.39 -17.66
C GLY A 225 9.40 -4.42 -16.55
N ASP A 226 9.81 -4.13 -15.30
CA ASP A 226 9.64 -5.02 -14.14
C ASP A 226 8.17 -5.08 -13.66
N VAL A 227 7.72 -6.24 -13.18
CA VAL A 227 6.44 -6.38 -12.47
C VAL A 227 6.72 -6.37 -10.97
N GLY A 228 6.17 -5.41 -10.24
CA GLY A 228 6.31 -5.36 -8.78
C GLY A 228 5.50 -4.26 -8.13
N ALA A 229 5.46 -4.27 -6.79
CA ALA A 229 4.80 -3.24 -6.00
C ALA A 229 5.58 -1.92 -6.14
N GLY A 230 4.86 -0.80 -6.27
CA GLY A 230 5.48 0.53 -6.37
C GLY A 230 4.82 1.47 -7.36
N ALA A 231 3.92 0.96 -8.21
CA ALA A 231 3.09 1.83 -9.04
C ALA A 231 2.09 2.61 -8.17
N LEU A 232 1.79 3.86 -8.54
CA LEU A 232 0.79 4.66 -7.84
C LEU A 232 -0.55 3.89 -7.80
N ALA A 233 -1.21 3.89 -6.64
CA ALA A 233 -2.55 3.35 -6.46
C ALA A 233 -3.55 3.88 -7.50
N GLU A 234 -4.66 3.17 -7.69
CA GLU A 234 -5.71 3.63 -8.60
C GLU A 234 -6.30 4.97 -8.10
N LEU A 235 -6.59 5.89 -9.02
CA LEU A 235 -7.03 7.24 -8.66
C LEU A 235 -8.34 7.21 -7.86
N ASN A 236 -9.20 6.23 -8.10
CA ASN A 236 -10.45 6.03 -7.36
C ASN A 236 -10.21 5.61 -5.90
N ASP A 237 -9.20 4.78 -5.64
CA ASP A 237 -8.84 4.35 -4.28
C ASP A 237 -8.29 5.55 -3.48
N ILE A 238 -7.45 6.37 -4.12
CA ILE A 238 -6.95 7.63 -3.56
C ILE A 238 -8.13 8.56 -3.23
N LEU A 239 -9.06 8.73 -4.17
CA LEU A 239 -10.24 9.59 -4.00
C LEU A 239 -11.11 9.12 -2.82
N GLN A 240 -11.35 7.81 -2.70
CA GLN A 240 -12.11 7.22 -1.60
C GLN A 240 -11.41 7.41 -0.26
N CYS A 241 -10.08 7.24 -0.22
CA CYS A 241 -9.28 7.48 0.98
C CYS A 241 -9.37 8.95 1.44
N VAL A 242 -9.32 9.91 0.51
CA VAL A 242 -9.48 11.34 0.81
C VAL A 242 -10.89 11.64 1.37
N LYS A 243 -11.96 11.07 0.78
CA LYS A 243 -13.34 11.21 1.29
C LYS A 243 -13.47 10.72 2.74
N ASN A 244 -12.90 9.56 3.04
CA ASN A 244 -12.93 8.97 4.37
C ASN A 244 -12.16 9.82 5.39
N SER A 245 -11.01 10.36 4.98
CA SER A 245 -10.17 11.23 5.82
C SER A 245 -10.85 12.56 6.16
N GLN A 246 -11.66 13.11 5.26
CA GLN A 246 -12.43 14.34 5.49
C GLN A 246 -13.59 14.13 6.48
N SER A 247 -14.26 12.99 6.41
CA SER A 247 -15.42 12.67 7.27
C SER A 247 -15.03 12.40 8.73
N LEU A 248 -13.84 11.84 8.96
CA LEU A 248 -13.25 11.70 10.29
C LEU A 248 -13.00 13.06 10.96
N ASN A 249 -12.44 14.03 10.22
CA ASN A 249 -12.17 15.38 10.74
C ASN A 249 -13.46 16.18 11.02
N GLY A 250 -14.51 15.98 10.23
CA GLY A 250 -15.82 16.62 10.43
C GLY A 250 -16.53 16.21 11.73
N ASN A 251 -16.32 14.98 12.21
CA ASN A 251 -16.87 14.50 13.48
C ASN A 251 -16.05 14.97 14.69
N LEU A 252 -14.72 15.03 14.56
CA LEU A 252 -13.81 15.55 15.61
C LEU A 252 -14.02 17.05 15.86
N ARG A 253 -14.35 17.84 14.83
CA ARG A 253 -14.65 19.28 14.94
C ARG A 253 -16.03 19.60 15.55
N LYS A 254 -16.98 18.66 15.52
CA LYS A 254 -18.35 18.86 16.07
C LYS A 254 -18.44 18.58 17.57
N THR A 255 -17.51 17.80 18.12
CA THR A 255 -17.46 17.50 19.56
C THR A 255 -16.82 18.61 20.39
N SER A 256 -16.27 19.66 19.75
CA SER A 256 -15.53 20.75 20.39
C SER A 256 -16.26 22.10 20.43
N SER A 257 -17.55 22.19 20.06
CA SER A 257 -18.30 23.46 20.13
C SER A 257 -19.60 23.39 20.95
N HIS A 258 -19.57 24.13 22.07
CA HIS A 258 -20.66 24.77 22.85
C HIS A 258 -21.35 24.04 24.03
N SER A 259 -20.89 24.42 25.23
CA SER A 259 -21.61 24.98 26.41
C SER A 259 -23.05 24.55 26.76
N THR A 260 -23.16 24.00 27.98
CA THR A 260 -24.18 24.20 29.04
C THR A 260 -25.63 24.50 28.63
N SER A 261 -26.51 23.50 28.72
CA SER A 261 -27.85 23.62 29.35
C SER A 261 -28.51 22.25 29.55
N THR A 262 -29.34 22.16 30.60
CA THR A 262 -29.98 20.98 31.20
C THR A 262 -30.87 20.15 30.27
N PRO A 263 -30.95 18.81 30.45
CA PRO A 263 -31.70 17.94 29.54
C PRO A 263 -33.20 17.87 29.89
N ASN A 264 -34.06 17.96 28.87
CA ASN A 264 -35.51 17.77 28.99
C ASN A 264 -36.00 16.56 28.17
N THR A 265 -37.06 15.93 28.68
CA THR A 265 -37.36 14.49 28.69
C THR A 265 -37.80 13.82 27.38
N GLN A 266 -37.68 14.47 26.21
CA GLN A 266 -38.02 13.85 24.91
C GLN A 266 -36.84 13.16 24.20
N GLN A 267 -35.62 13.23 24.74
CA GLN A 267 -34.44 12.52 24.22
C GLN A 267 -34.44 11.00 24.50
N GLN A 268 -35.26 10.50 25.41
CA GLN A 268 -35.13 9.11 25.89
C GLN A 268 -35.61 8.06 24.86
N THR A 269 -36.60 8.35 24.02
CA THR A 269 -37.15 7.38 23.04
C THR A 269 -36.31 7.26 21.74
N LEU A 270 -35.60 8.31 21.32
CA LEU A 270 -34.65 8.26 20.18
C LEU A 270 -33.27 7.73 20.60
N VAL A 271 -32.83 8.01 21.83
CA VAL A 271 -31.61 7.42 22.42
C VAL A 271 -31.79 5.92 22.64
N GLN A 272 -32.98 5.44 23.04
CA GLN A 272 -33.24 4.00 23.16
C GLN A 272 -33.27 3.29 21.80
N ARG A 273 -33.81 3.89 20.72
CA ARG A 273 -33.75 3.32 19.36
C ARG A 273 -32.34 3.38 18.74
N LYS A 274 -31.57 4.46 18.93
CA LYS A 274 -30.15 4.56 18.53
C LYS A 274 -29.24 3.64 19.35
N SER A 275 -29.53 3.46 20.64
CA SER A 275 -28.85 2.52 21.53
C SER A 275 -29.18 1.08 21.15
N ALA A 276 -30.43 0.75 20.82
CA ALA A 276 -30.81 -0.58 20.36
C ALA A 276 -30.18 -0.94 19.01
N MET A 277 -30.12 -0.02 18.05
CA MET A 277 -29.48 -0.26 16.74
C MET A 277 -27.95 -0.30 16.85
N LYS A 278 -27.33 0.56 17.69
CA LYS A 278 -25.89 0.53 17.98
C LYS A 278 -25.50 -0.68 18.83
N LYS A 279 -26.38 -1.16 19.72
CA LYS A 279 -26.19 -2.38 20.52
C LYS A 279 -26.44 -3.63 19.68
N ALA A 280 -27.38 -3.61 18.73
CA ALA A 280 -27.56 -4.68 17.73
C ALA A 280 -26.43 -4.70 16.70
N PHE A 281 -25.87 -3.54 16.31
CA PHE A 281 -24.70 -3.46 15.43
C PHE A 281 -23.39 -3.78 16.16
N LEU A 282 -23.21 -3.36 17.43
CA LEU A 282 -22.09 -3.80 18.26
C LEU A 282 -22.25 -5.25 18.70
N GLN A 283 -23.47 -5.77 18.81
CA GLN A 283 -23.71 -7.19 19.07
C GLN A 283 -23.47 -7.98 17.80
N TYR A 284 -23.95 -7.57 16.63
CA TYR A 284 -23.58 -8.17 15.34
C TYR A 284 -22.08 -8.03 15.05
N SER A 285 -21.46 -6.90 15.37
CA SER A 285 -20.02 -6.68 15.20
C SER A 285 -19.20 -7.35 16.28
N ARG A 286 -19.68 -7.52 17.52
CA ARG A 286 -19.04 -8.35 18.56
C ARG A 286 -19.33 -9.82 18.37
N GLU A 287 -20.42 -10.22 17.76
CA GLU A 287 -20.70 -11.60 17.37
C GLU A 287 -19.94 -11.94 16.09
N ARG A 288 -19.69 -10.98 15.19
CA ARG A 288 -18.83 -11.13 14.01
C ARG A 288 -17.35 -10.97 14.36
N PHE A 289 -17.00 -10.14 15.34
CA PHE A 289 -15.66 -9.96 15.88
C PHE A 289 -15.32 -10.98 16.95
N SER A 290 -16.27 -11.55 17.70
CA SER A 290 -16.12 -12.76 18.52
C SER A 290 -16.43 -14.03 17.74
N ALA A 291 -17.08 -14.01 16.57
CA ALA A 291 -16.97 -15.11 15.62
C ALA A 291 -15.61 -15.02 14.94
N MET A 292 -15.12 -13.85 14.52
CA MET A 292 -13.75 -13.68 14.02
C MET A 292 -12.72 -13.92 15.10
N GLN A 293 -12.89 -13.46 16.35
CA GLN A 293 -12.02 -13.70 17.50
C GLN A 293 -12.30 -15.04 18.19
N ALA A 294 -13.44 -15.71 18.08
CA ALA A 294 -13.49 -17.14 18.42
C ALA A 294 -12.77 -17.92 17.31
N THR A 295 -12.90 -17.50 16.05
CA THR A 295 -12.10 -18.01 14.92
C THR A 295 -10.61 -17.60 15.03
N HIS A 296 -10.25 -16.57 15.83
CA HIS A 296 -8.87 -16.07 16.06
C HIS A 296 -8.27 -16.38 17.45
N GLN A 297 -9.09 -16.61 18.48
CA GLN A 297 -8.71 -16.88 19.88
C GLN A 297 -8.96 -18.34 20.26
N GLN A 298 -9.84 -19.09 19.57
CA GLN A 298 -9.71 -20.56 19.57
C GLN A 298 -8.53 -21.02 18.71
N SER A 299 -8.01 -20.18 17.82
CA SER A 299 -6.80 -20.47 17.01
C SER A 299 -5.51 -19.84 17.57
N GLN A 300 -5.56 -18.82 18.44
CA GLN A 300 -4.34 -18.30 19.09
C GLN A 300 -3.73 -19.20 20.17
N ASN A 301 -4.41 -20.27 20.60
CA ASN A 301 -3.76 -21.33 21.38
C ASN A 301 -3.15 -22.44 20.50
N GLN A 302 -3.18 -22.33 19.16
CA GLN A 302 -2.47 -23.22 18.23
C GLN A 302 -2.46 -22.60 16.80
N GLN A 303 -1.62 -21.60 16.50
CA GLN A 303 -1.34 -21.24 15.10
C GLN A 303 0.02 -20.56 14.91
N MET A 304 0.86 -21.18 14.07
CA MET A 304 2.22 -20.78 13.74
C MET A 304 2.29 -19.53 12.85
N SER A 305 3.31 -18.70 13.09
CA SER A 305 3.59 -17.48 12.34
C SER A 305 3.94 -17.77 10.88
N LEU A 306 3.30 -17.08 9.93
CA LEU A 306 3.59 -17.20 8.49
C LEU A 306 5.03 -16.78 8.17
N ALA A 307 5.76 -17.60 7.42
CA ALA A 307 7.17 -17.40 7.08
C ALA A 307 7.41 -16.41 5.90
N ALA A 308 6.37 -16.06 5.13
CA ALA A 308 6.45 -15.24 3.92
C ALA A 308 5.06 -14.67 3.51
N PRO A 309 4.94 -13.40 3.07
CA PRO A 309 3.78 -12.92 2.31
C PRO A 309 3.77 -13.41 0.86
N ILE A 310 2.62 -13.30 0.21
CA ILE A 310 2.31 -13.96 -1.08
C ILE A 310 2.97 -13.23 -2.25
N SER A 311 3.74 -13.96 -3.05
CA SER A 311 4.28 -13.48 -4.34
C SER A 311 4.23 -14.62 -5.38
N PRO A 312 3.39 -14.53 -6.41
CA PRO A 312 3.23 -15.61 -7.39
C PRO A 312 4.44 -15.72 -8.35
N THR A 313 5.02 -16.92 -8.54
CA THR A 313 6.11 -17.12 -9.52
C THR A 313 5.61 -16.97 -10.97
N PRO A 314 6.19 -16.11 -11.81
CA PRO A 314 5.76 -15.94 -13.21
C PRO A 314 5.80 -17.26 -14.01
N ASN A 315 4.84 -17.47 -14.92
CA ASN A 315 4.76 -18.68 -15.74
C ASN A 315 6.00 -18.88 -16.63
N ASP A 316 6.60 -17.79 -17.11
CA ASP A 316 7.83 -17.84 -17.91
C ASP A 316 9.00 -18.43 -17.11
N ALA A 317 9.07 -18.10 -15.81
CA ALA A 317 10.10 -18.64 -14.92
C ALA A 317 9.92 -20.14 -14.70
N ILE A 318 8.67 -20.60 -14.57
CA ILE A 318 8.34 -22.04 -14.48
C ILE A 318 8.75 -22.74 -15.77
N THR A 319 8.33 -22.21 -16.92
CA THR A 319 8.61 -22.80 -18.24
C THR A 319 10.12 -22.89 -18.51
N LEU A 320 10.87 -21.88 -18.08
CA LEU A 320 12.32 -21.83 -18.24
C LEU A 320 13.05 -22.82 -17.33
N PHE A 321 12.66 -22.92 -16.06
CA PHE A 321 13.42 -23.72 -15.08
C PHE A 321 13.00 -25.17 -15.01
N LEU A 322 11.75 -25.51 -15.33
CA LEU A 322 11.26 -26.89 -15.23
C LEU A 322 12.12 -27.91 -16.02
N PRO A 323 12.61 -27.62 -17.25
CA PRO A 323 13.51 -28.52 -17.97
C PRO A 323 14.84 -28.80 -17.24
N HIS A 324 15.32 -27.86 -16.43
CA HIS A 324 16.56 -28.01 -15.66
C HIS A 324 16.39 -28.86 -14.39
N LEU A 325 15.15 -29.15 -13.98
CA LEU A 325 14.85 -29.97 -12.80
C LEU A 325 14.94 -31.47 -13.09
N ASN A 326 15.03 -31.87 -14.36
CA ASN A 326 15.17 -33.26 -14.81
C ASN A 326 14.12 -34.22 -14.21
N LEU A 327 12.86 -33.77 -14.16
CA LEU A 327 11.73 -34.53 -13.64
C LEU A 327 11.27 -35.61 -14.62
N GLY A 328 11.12 -36.83 -14.12
CA GLY A 328 10.47 -37.96 -14.79
C GLY A 328 9.13 -38.33 -14.15
N TYR A 329 8.43 -39.31 -14.73
CA TYR A 329 7.12 -39.78 -14.24
C TYR A 329 7.21 -40.45 -12.85
N ASP A 330 8.38 -40.96 -12.50
CA ASP A 330 8.71 -41.60 -11.22
C ASP A 330 9.26 -40.61 -10.18
N SER A 331 9.48 -39.35 -10.58
CA SER A 331 10.04 -38.33 -9.70
C SER A 331 9.04 -37.83 -8.66
N LEU A 332 9.57 -37.40 -7.52
CA LEU A 332 8.84 -36.65 -6.51
C LEU A 332 9.35 -35.21 -6.42
N LEU A 333 8.45 -34.25 -6.65
CA LEU A 333 8.67 -32.82 -6.44
C LEU A 333 8.00 -32.35 -5.15
N VAL A 334 8.74 -31.66 -4.30
CA VAL A 334 8.22 -31.03 -3.06
C VAL A 334 8.34 -29.51 -3.17
N ASP A 335 7.28 -28.78 -2.84
CA ASP A 335 7.25 -27.31 -2.88
C ASP A 335 6.93 -26.73 -1.49
N LEU A 336 7.92 -26.03 -0.90
CA LEU A 336 7.80 -25.40 0.42
C LEU A 336 7.33 -23.95 0.27
N GLY A 337 6.13 -23.68 0.77
CA GLY A 337 5.41 -22.42 0.51
C GLY A 337 4.69 -22.47 -0.85
N CYS A 338 4.00 -23.58 -1.12
CA CYS A 338 3.49 -23.89 -2.47
C CYS A 338 2.44 -22.90 -2.99
N GLY A 339 1.86 -22.05 -2.14
CA GLY A 339 0.97 -20.98 -2.55
C GLY A 339 -0.27 -21.50 -3.27
N ASP A 340 -0.48 -21.09 -4.52
CA ASP A 340 -1.58 -21.57 -5.36
C ASP A 340 -1.28 -22.86 -6.14
N GLY A 341 -0.16 -23.53 -5.85
CA GLY A 341 0.19 -24.83 -6.41
C GLY A 341 0.70 -24.79 -7.85
N ARG A 342 1.03 -23.61 -8.40
CA ARG A 342 1.42 -23.44 -9.81
C ARG A 342 2.61 -24.31 -10.25
N TRP A 343 3.62 -24.49 -9.39
CA TRP A 343 4.77 -25.35 -9.69
C TRP A 343 4.33 -26.81 -9.76
N LEU A 344 3.52 -27.25 -8.78
CA LEU A 344 3.01 -28.61 -8.68
C LEU A 344 2.17 -28.98 -9.93
N VAL A 345 1.21 -28.12 -10.26
CA VAL A 345 0.30 -28.32 -11.39
C VAL A 345 1.08 -28.37 -12.70
N THR A 346 1.95 -27.38 -12.97
CA THR A 346 2.71 -27.35 -14.23
C THR A 346 3.70 -28.52 -14.33
N ALA A 347 4.39 -28.87 -13.25
CA ALA A 347 5.31 -30.01 -13.21
C ALA A 347 4.59 -31.33 -13.52
N SER A 348 3.49 -31.60 -12.80
CA SER A 348 2.74 -32.84 -12.96
C SER A 348 2.04 -32.94 -14.33
N LYS A 349 1.53 -31.83 -14.88
CA LYS A 349 0.94 -31.82 -16.23
C LYS A 349 1.94 -32.24 -17.30
N LEU A 350 3.18 -31.74 -17.22
CA LEU A 350 4.20 -31.93 -18.25
C LEU A 350 4.94 -33.27 -18.12
N THR A 351 5.17 -33.74 -16.89
CA THR A 351 6.06 -34.90 -16.64
C THR A 351 5.34 -36.09 -16.02
N LYS A 352 4.11 -35.91 -15.54
CA LYS A 352 3.35 -36.89 -14.75
C LYS A 352 4.01 -37.29 -13.44
N CYS A 353 5.00 -36.52 -12.96
CA CYS A 353 5.61 -36.72 -11.65
C CYS A 353 4.59 -36.55 -10.51
N LYS A 354 4.93 -37.14 -9.37
CA LYS A 354 4.20 -36.92 -8.12
C LYS A 354 4.68 -35.64 -7.46
N CYS A 355 3.76 -34.95 -6.79
CA CYS A 355 3.99 -33.63 -6.23
C CYS A 355 3.45 -33.54 -4.79
N LEU A 356 4.19 -32.87 -3.92
CA LEU A 356 3.77 -32.54 -2.56
C LEU A 356 3.97 -31.05 -2.28
N GLY A 357 2.88 -30.32 -2.06
CA GLY A 357 2.90 -28.93 -1.62
C GLY A 357 2.74 -28.81 -0.10
N ILE A 358 3.57 -27.98 0.54
CA ILE A 358 3.47 -27.63 1.95
C ILE A 358 3.17 -26.13 2.07
N ASP A 359 2.10 -25.77 2.77
CA ASP A 359 1.78 -24.37 3.07
C ASP A 359 1.07 -24.23 4.44
N VAL A 360 1.35 -23.14 5.13
CA VAL A 360 0.79 -22.79 6.45
C VAL A 360 -0.44 -21.89 6.35
N ASP A 361 -0.77 -21.40 5.16
CA ASP A 361 -1.97 -20.60 4.90
C ASP A 361 -3.09 -21.48 4.32
N LYS A 362 -4.19 -21.59 5.07
CA LYS A 362 -5.37 -22.37 4.66
C LYS A 362 -5.98 -21.85 3.35
N GLN A 363 -5.90 -20.56 3.08
CA GLN A 363 -6.38 -20.00 1.81
C GLN A 363 -5.52 -20.46 0.64
N ARG A 364 -4.19 -20.58 0.84
CA ARG A 364 -3.26 -21.10 -0.17
C ARG A 364 -3.54 -22.56 -0.47
N ILE A 365 -3.64 -23.38 0.58
CA ILE A 365 -4.05 -24.79 0.45
C ILE A 365 -5.36 -24.90 -0.33
N ARG A 366 -6.38 -24.09 -0.01
CA ARG A 366 -7.65 -24.08 -0.76
C ARG A 366 -7.47 -23.72 -2.24
N LEU A 367 -6.70 -22.68 -2.56
CA LEU A 367 -6.44 -22.27 -3.94
C LEU A 367 -5.67 -23.34 -4.72
N ALA A 368 -4.65 -23.94 -4.10
CA ALA A 368 -3.89 -25.03 -4.69
C ALA A 368 -4.78 -26.25 -4.94
N THR A 369 -5.60 -26.67 -3.97
CA THR A 369 -6.57 -27.75 -4.14
C THR A 369 -7.54 -27.47 -5.28
N GLN A 370 -8.09 -26.26 -5.37
CA GLN A 370 -8.97 -25.87 -6.47
C GLN A 370 -8.27 -25.93 -7.83
N SER A 371 -7.00 -25.51 -7.90
CA SER A 371 -6.22 -25.60 -9.15
C SER A 371 -5.91 -27.05 -9.53
N ILE A 372 -5.66 -27.92 -8.55
CA ILE A 372 -5.39 -29.34 -8.75
C ILE A 372 -6.65 -30.06 -9.24
N GLU A 373 -7.80 -29.80 -8.61
CA GLU A 373 -9.10 -30.37 -9.00
C GLU A 373 -9.51 -29.91 -10.40
N LYS A 374 -9.38 -28.62 -10.70
CA LYS A 374 -9.71 -28.05 -12.01
C LYS A 374 -8.92 -28.69 -13.16
N GLU A 375 -7.68 -29.08 -12.88
CA GLU A 375 -6.78 -29.69 -13.87
C GLU A 375 -6.77 -31.23 -13.82
N GLU A 376 -7.63 -31.83 -12.99
CA GLU A 376 -7.79 -33.29 -12.82
C GLU A 376 -6.50 -34.01 -12.37
N LEU A 377 -5.75 -33.40 -11.44
CA LEU A 377 -4.44 -33.91 -10.98
C LEU A 377 -4.42 -34.41 -9.53
N ALA A 378 -5.58 -34.65 -8.93
CA ALA A 378 -5.70 -35.02 -7.51
C ALA A 378 -4.96 -36.32 -7.15
N ASP A 379 -4.81 -37.25 -8.10
CA ASP A 379 -4.06 -38.51 -7.89
C ASP A 379 -2.54 -38.30 -7.86
N GLN A 380 -2.05 -37.21 -8.45
CA GLN A 380 -0.62 -36.94 -8.61
C GLN A 380 -0.11 -35.85 -7.68
N ILE A 381 -0.98 -34.96 -7.20
CA ILE A 381 -0.60 -33.80 -6.40
C ILE A 381 -1.30 -33.84 -5.05
N GLN A 382 -0.50 -33.92 -3.98
CA GLN A 382 -0.98 -33.73 -2.62
C GLN A 382 -0.58 -32.34 -2.11
N VAL A 383 -1.48 -31.66 -1.40
CA VAL A 383 -1.15 -30.44 -0.64
C VAL A 383 -1.45 -30.65 0.84
N ARG A 384 -0.56 -30.19 1.72
CA ARG A 384 -0.69 -30.36 3.17
C ARG A 384 -0.64 -29.02 3.87
N TYR A 385 -1.66 -28.77 4.71
CA TYR A 385 -1.64 -27.69 5.69
C TYR A 385 -0.66 -28.04 6.81
N GLN A 386 0.58 -27.58 6.70
CA GLN A 386 1.67 -27.95 7.61
C GLN A 386 2.72 -26.84 7.64
N ASP A 387 3.37 -26.65 8.79
CA ASP A 387 4.53 -25.78 8.89
C ASP A 387 5.79 -26.40 8.29
N LEU A 388 6.47 -25.61 7.48
CA LEU A 388 7.64 -26.06 6.74
C LEU A 388 8.84 -26.31 7.65
N PHE A 389 8.98 -25.59 8.77
CA PHE A 389 10.05 -25.85 9.72
C PHE A 389 9.77 -27.15 10.45
N GLU A 390 8.53 -27.39 10.90
CA GLU A 390 8.15 -28.70 11.43
C GLU A 390 8.35 -29.83 10.42
N PHE A 391 8.01 -29.60 9.14
CA PHE A 391 8.24 -30.55 8.06
C PHE A 391 9.72 -30.92 7.90
N LEU A 392 10.63 -29.96 8.08
CA LEU A 392 12.07 -30.17 8.02
C LEU A 392 12.66 -30.70 9.36
N GLU A 393 12.09 -30.31 10.50
CA GLU A 393 12.57 -30.62 11.87
C GLU A 393 12.13 -31.99 12.39
N ARG A 394 10.92 -32.49 12.05
CA ARG A 394 10.30 -33.62 12.78
C ARG A 394 11.10 -34.92 12.78
N ASP A 395 11.13 -35.52 13.95
CA ASP A 395 11.70 -36.82 14.27
C ASP A 395 10.98 -37.98 13.53
N SER A 396 11.76 -38.79 12.82
CA SER A 396 11.59 -40.25 12.68
C SER A 396 10.33 -40.90 12.06
N LEU A 397 9.57 -40.25 11.16
CA LEU A 397 8.83 -41.00 10.11
C LEU A 397 8.88 -40.29 8.74
N HIS A 398 9.91 -40.64 7.98
CA HIS A 398 10.11 -40.42 6.54
C HIS A 398 10.12 -38.95 6.08
N PHE A 399 11.29 -38.32 6.16
CA PHE A 399 11.64 -37.27 5.19
C PHE A 399 11.51 -37.90 3.80
N PRO A 400 10.60 -37.42 2.93
CA PRO A 400 10.34 -38.13 1.69
C PRO A 400 11.58 -38.08 0.80
N ILE A 401 11.99 -39.22 0.26
CA ILE A 401 13.04 -39.26 -0.76
C ILE A 401 12.46 -38.57 -1.99
N MET A 402 12.94 -37.36 -2.24
CA MET A 402 12.49 -36.49 -3.32
C MET A 402 13.61 -36.23 -4.32
N ASP A 403 13.24 -35.97 -5.56
CA ASP A 403 14.18 -35.62 -6.62
C ASP A 403 14.35 -34.11 -6.76
N VAL A 404 13.30 -33.36 -6.41
CA VAL A 404 13.26 -31.90 -6.53
C VAL A 404 12.63 -31.27 -5.31
N LEU A 405 13.31 -30.27 -4.75
CA LEU A 405 12.80 -29.40 -3.69
C LEU A 405 12.71 -27.96 -4.21
N ILE A 406 11.52 -27.37 -4.20
CA ILE A 406 11.29 -25.96 -4.49
C ILE A 406 11.12 -25.19 -3.19
N ILE A 407 11.78 -24.04 -3.08
CA ILE A 407 11.73 -23.17 -1.91
C ILE A 407 11.47 -21.74 -2.38
N TYR A 408 10.33 -21.17 -2.00
CA TYR A 408 10.04 -19.76 -2.25
C TYR A 408 9.64 -19.02 -0.97
N LEU A 409 10.65 -18.55 -0.24
CA LEU A 409 10.47 -17.95 1.08
C LEU A 409 11.34 -16.72 1.26
N PHE A 410 10.99 -15.85 2.21
CA PHE A 410 11.75 -14.63 2.48
C PHE A 410 13.13 -14.93 3.08
N ARG A 411 14.05 -13.96 2.94
CA ARG A 411 15.44 -14.08 3.40
C ARG A 411 15.58 -14.55 4.86
N ASP A 412 14.68 -14.15 5.76
CA ASP A 412 14.76 -14.56 7.17
C ASP A 412 14.33 -16.02 7.39
N ALA A 413 13.37 -16.51 6.61
CA ALA A 413 13.00 -17.93 6.60
C ALA A 413 14.12 -18.78 5.98
N MET A 414 14.78 -18.29 4.92
CA MET A 414 15.92 -18.96 4.29
C MET A 414 17.08 -19.18 5.29
N LYS A 415 17.37 -18.20 6.17
CA LYS A 415 18.40 -18.36 7.24
C LYS A 415 18.09 -19.51 8.19
N ARG A 416 16.81 -19.77 8.46
CA ARG A 416 16.35 -20.87 9.33
C ARG A 416 16.33 -22.22 8.61
N ILE A 417 16.07 -22.23 7.30
CA ILE A 417 16.02 -23.46 6.49
C ILE A 417 17.40 -24.05 6.22
N VAL A 418 18.40 -23.21 5.98
CA VAL A 418 19.77 -23.65 5.67
C VAL A 418 20.33 -24.66 6.70
N PRO A 419 20.29 -24.40 8.02
CA PRO A 419 20.78 -25.39 8.99
C PRO A 419 19.95 -26.67 9.00
N LEU A 420 18.64 -26.59 8.75
CA LEU A 420 17.77 -27.77 8.68
C LEU A 420 18.06 -28.64 7.45
N LEU A 421 18.27 -28.03 6.28
CA LEU A 421 18.69 -28.75 5.08
C LEU A 421 20.06 -29.41 5.26
N LYS A 422 21.00 -28.73 5.94
CA LYS A 422 22.31 -29.31 6.26
C LYS A 422 22.19 -30.51 7.21
N LEU A 423 21.29 -30.45 8.20
CA LEU A 423 21.05 -31.56 9.13
C LEU A 423 20.47 -32.78 8.41
N ARG A 424 19.65 -32.54 7.37
CA ARG A 424 19.03 -33.57 6.53
C ARG A 424 19.86 -34.01 5.33
N ALA A 425 21.06 -33.47 5.14
CA ALA A 425 21.88 -33.74 3.94
C ALA A 425 22.07 -35.24 3.69
N ASN A 426 22.32 -36.04 4.73
CA ASN A 426 22.53 -37.49 4.58
C ASN A 426 21.25 -38.27 4.22
N GLU A 427 20.07 -37.65 4.36
CA GLU A 427 18.77 -38.24 3.98
C GLU A 427 18.33 -37.81 2.58
N MET A 428 19.01 -36.85 1.96
CA MET A 428 18.74 -36.37 0.61
C MET A 428 19.40 -37.28 -0.44
N LYS A 429 18.72 -37.45 -1.58
CA LYS A 429 19.25 -38.22 -2.70
C LYS A 429 20.41 -37.47 -3.36
N SER A 430 21.52 -38.14 -3.64
CA SER A 430 22.59 -37.55 -4.47
C SER A 430 22.04 -37.21 -5.86
N GLY A 431 22.36 -36.02 -6.36
CA GLY A 431 21.80 -35.45 -7.59
C GLY A 431 20.44 -34.75 -7.42
N MET A 432 19.86 -34.72 -6.21
CA MET A 432 18.61 -34.01 -5.93
C MET A 432 18.76 -32.53 -6.28
N LYS A 433 17.77 -31.98 -6.99
CA LYS A 433 17.75 -30.56 -7.36
C LYS A 433 17.06 -29.74 -6.28
N ILE A 434 17.65 -28.61 -5.92
CA ILE A 434 17.01 -27.62 -5.06
C ILE A 434 16.85 -26.33 -5.86
N LEU A 435 15.62 -25.90 -6.09
CA LEU A 435 15.30 -24.65 -6.76
C LEU A 435 14.81 -23.63 -5.74
N CYS A 436 15.59 -22.58 -5.53
CA CYS A 436 15.17 -21.45 -4.70
C CYS A 436 14.68 -20.30 -5.59
N VAL A 437 13.50 -19.77 -5.29
CA VAL A 437 12.90 -18.64 -6.00
C VAL A 437 13.03 -17.37 -5.16
N GLY A 438 13.53 -16.29 -5.74
CA GLY A 438 13.73 -15.00 -5.10
C GLY A 438 15.04 -14.87 -4.31
N PHE A 439 15.32 -15.79 -3.39
CA PHE A 439 16.52 -15.77 -2.54
C PHE A 439 17.27 -17.10 -2.60
N GLY A 440 18.59 -17.06 -2.83
CA GLY A 440 19.44 -18.25 -2.81
C GLY A 440 19.78 -18.73 -1.40
N LEU A 441 20.27 -19.97 -1.30
CA LEU A 441 20.86 -20.54 -0.08
C LEU A 441 22.25 -19.94 0.18
N PRO A 442 22.48 -19.27 1.31
CA PRO A 442 23.81 -18.84 1.74
C PRO A 442 24.80 -20.00 1.81
N ASP A 443 26.03 -19.76 1.34
CA ASP A 443 27.17 -20.71 1.34
C ASP A 443 26.99 -21.98 0.49
N TRP A 444 25.95 -22.06 -0.34
CA TRP A 444 25.78 -23.12 -1.34
C TRP A 444 26.16 -22.62 -2.71
N LYS A 445 26.84 -23.46 -3.50
CA LYS A 445 27.22 -23.12 -4.89
C LYS A 445 26.10 -23.52 -5.85
N THR A 446 25.55 -22.55 -6.58
CA THR A 446 24.56 -22.82 -7.62
C THR A 446 25.19 -23.49 -8.84
N ILE A 447 24.46 -24.41 -9.46
CA ILE A 447 24.80 -25.00 -10.76
C ILE A 447 24.20 -24.21 -11.93
N HIS A 448 23.08 -23.53 -11.71
CA HIS A 448 22.47 -22.60 -12.66
C HIS A 448 21.81 -21.45 -11.89
N MET A 449 21.90 -20.24 -12.42
CA MET A 449 21.22 -19.08 -11.85
C MET A 449 20.80 -18.17 -12.99
N GLU A 450 19.52 -17.79 -12.97
CA GLU A 450 18.96 -16.91 -13.98
C GLU A 450 17.87 -16.03 -13.37
N LYS A 451 17.72 -14.84 -13.95
CA LYS A 451 16.77 -13.84 -13.48
C LYS A 451 15.67 -13.69 -14.52
N VAL A 452 14.45 -14.07 -14.16
CA VAL A 452 13.28 -13.99 -15.03
C VAL A 452 12.32 -12.97 -14.46
N ASN A 453 11.98 -11.95 -15.26
CA ASN A 453 11.03 -10.89 -14.86
C ASN A 453 11.33 -10.27 -13.49
N GLY A 454 12.62 -10.04 -13.18
CA GLY A 454 13.03 -9.43 -11.91
C GLY A 454 13.29 -10.43 -10.77
N ILE A 455 12.85 -11.68 -10.88
CA ILE A 455 12.98 -12.72 -9.84
C ILE A 455 14.19 -13.61 -10.17
N ALA A 456 15.13 -13.73 -9.23
CA ALA A 456 16.26 -14.63 -9.37
C ALA A 456 15.85 -16.06 -8.98
N LEU A 457 16.19 -17.03 -9.82
CA LEU A 457 16.02 -18.45 -9.56
C LEU A 457 17.41 -19.08 -9.42
N TYR A 458 17.61 -19.78 -8.32
CA TYR A 458 18.89 -20.39 -7.95
C TYR A 458 18.71 -21.90 -7.94
N LEU A 459 19.38 -22.60 -8.86
CA LEU A 459 19.36 -24.05 -8.93
C LEU A 459 20.63 -24.61 -8.28
N TYR A 460 20.45 -25.54 -7.37
CA TYR A 460 21.50 -26.29 -6.69
C TYR A 460 21.33 -27.78 -6.99
N GLU A 461 22.42 -28.53 -6.85
CA GLU A 461 22.43 -29.99 -6.90
C GLU A 461 23.07 -30.48 -5.60
N HIS A 462 22.37 -31.40 -4.92
CA HIS A 462 22.90 -32.05 -3.73
C HIS A 462 23.94 -33.11 -4.15
N ALA A 463 25.14 -33.02 -3.59
CA ALA A 463 26.26 -33.90 -3.91
C ALA A 463 26.10 -35.30 -3.28
#